data_AF-A0A932SZ01-F1
#
_entry.id   AF-A0A932SZ01-F1
#
_cell.length_a   1.000
_cell.length_b   1.000
_cell.length_c   1.000
_cell.angle_alpha   90.00
_cell.angle_beta   90.00
_cell.angle_gamma   90.00
#
_symmetry.space_group_name_H-M   'P 1'
#
loop_
_entity.id
_entity.type
_entity.pdbx_description
1 polymer ?
#
loop_
_entity_poly.entity_id
_entity_poly.type
_entity_poly.pdbx_seq_one_letter_code
_entity_poly.pdbx_strand_id
1 'polypeptide(L)'
;MTPVSRPETASPPIETAPSGPISPRDEVEISTVGKLLDDASRTPGIREQRLAEIKAAIEAGTYETPEKLELALNRMVEQLKLDQ
;
A
#
# COMPACT_ATOMS: atom_id res chain seq x y z
N MET A 1 -17.10 -49.70 38.02
CA MET A 1 -16.97 -48.64 37.01
C MET A 1 -15.97 -47.62 37.54
N THR A 2 -14.75 -47.64 37.02
CA THR A 2 -13.68 -46.72 37.42
C THR A 2 -13.82 -45.38 36.68
N PRO A 3 -13.91 -44.23 37.36
CA PRO A 3 -13.85 -42.93 36.70
C PRO A 3 -12.40 -42.53 36.35
N VAL A 4 -12.27 -41.90 35.19
CA VAL A 4 -11.06 -41.35 34.56
C VAL A 4 -10.56 -40.10 35.29
N SER A 5 -9.24 -39.98 35.46
CA SER A 5 -8.56 -38.71 35.72
C SER A 5 -7.39 -38.53 34.75
N ARG A 6 -7.44 -37.45 33.97
CA ARG A 6 -6.39 -36.99 33.04
C ARG A 6 -5.58 -35.90 33.75
N PRO A 7 -4.26 -36.02 33.94
CA PRO A 7 -3.47 -34.92 34.48
C PRO A 7 -3.27 -33.84 33.41
N GLU A 8 -3.87 -32.68 33.66
CA GLU A 8 -3.43 -31.38 33.16
C GLU A 8 -2.17 -30.97 33.95
N THR A 9 -1.07 -30.63 33.27
CA THR A 9 -0.01 -29.70 33.71
C THR A 9 1.23 -29.80 32.82
N ALA A 10 1.57 -28.70 32.14
CA ALA A 10 2.94 -28.16 32.03
C ALA A 10 2.94 -26.95 31.05
N SER A 11 2.85 -25.74 31.60
CA SER A 11 3.31 -24.52 30.91
C SER A 11 4.84 -24.50 30.88
N PRO A 12 5.52 -24.21 29.76
CA PRO A 12 6.93 -23.87 29.80
C PRO A 12 7.13 -22.42 30.30
N PRO A 13 8.10 -22.15 31.20
CA PRO A 13 8.44 -20.82 31.67
C PRO A 13 9.40 -20.10 30.70
N ILE A 14 8.94 -18.94 30.22
CA ILE A 14 9.62 -17.65 29.97
C ILE A 14 11.08 -17.71 29.46
N GLU A 15 11.24 -17.40 28.17
CA GLU A 15 12.49 -17.06 27.51
C GLU A 15 13.07 -15.74 28.06
N THR A 16 14.38 -15.74 28.32
CA THR A 16 15.13 -14.66 28.97
C THR A 16 15.30 -13.48 28.01
N ALA A 17 14.74 -12.31 28.37
CA ALA A 17 14.90 -11.09 27.58
C ALA A 17 16.33 -10.52 27.69
N PRO A 18 16.98 -10.10 26.58
CA PRO A 18 18.22 -9.32 26.65
C PRO A 18 17.93 -7.87 27.06
N SER A 19 18.46 -7.47 28.22
CA SER A 19 18.44 -6.08 28.72
C SER A 19 19.48 -5.23 27.96
N GLY A 20 19.07 -4.66 26.83
CA GLY A 20 19.77 -3.58 26.12
C GLY A 20 18.83 -2.39 25.88
N PRO A 21 19.34 -1.17 25.64
CA PRO A 21 18.49 -0.03 25.34
C PRO A 21 17.64 -0.31 24.11
N ILE A 22 16.31 -0.23 24.27
CA ILE A 22 15.33 -0.50 23.22
C ILE A 22 15.36 0.70 22.26
N SER A 23 16.05 0.57 21.12
CA SER A 23 15.93 1.55 20.04
C SER A 23 14.49 1.52 19.49
N PRO A 24 13.89 2.67 19.11
CA PRO A 24 12.58 2.68 18.48
C PRO A 24 12.59 1.79 17.25
N ARG A 25 11.76 0.75 17.26
CA ARG A 25 11.54 -0.13 16.11
C ARG A 25 10.36 0.43 15.33
N ASP A 26 10.65 1.07 14.21
CA ASP A 26 9.65 1.45 13.22
C ASP A 26 9.29 0.21 12.39
N GLU A 27 8.04 -0.25 12.46
CA GLU A 27 7.54 -1.41 11.75
C GLU A 27 6.34 -1.00 10.89
N VAL A 28 6.34 -1.40 9.63
CA VAL A 28 5.27 -1.11 8.67
C VAL A 28 4.50 -2.38 8.39
N GLU A 29 3.28 -2.46 8.93
CA GLU A 29 2.37 -3.56 8.70
C GLU A 29 1.59 -3.36 7.38
N ILE A 30 1.94 -4.12 6.34
CA ILE A 30 1.22 -4.10 5.06
C ILE A 30 0.13 -5.16 5.05
N SER A 31 -1.10 -4.76 4.76
CA SER A 31 -2.23 -5.69 4.60
C SER A 31 -2.00 -6.68 3.47
N THR A 32 -2.10 -7.97 3.78
CA THR A 32 -2.01 -9.08 2.80
C THR A 32 -3.00 -8.91 1.64
N VAL A 33 -4.19 -8.36 1.92
CA VAL A 33 -5.21 -8.09 0.90
C VAL A 33 -4.78 -6.96 -0.03
N GLY A 34 -4.19 -5.90 0.51
CA GLY A 34 -3.66 -4.78 -0.29
C GLY A 34 -2.53 -5.23 -1.21
N LYS A 35 -1.64 -6.11 -0.71
CA LYS A 35 -0.56 -6.68 -1.52
C LYS A 35 -1.07 -7.53 -2.68
N LEU A 36 -2.06 -8.39 -2.44
CA LEU A 36 -2.67 -9.22 -3.48
C LEU A 36 -3.40 -8.38 -4.54
N LEU A 37 -4.04 -7.28 -4.12
CA LEU A 37 -4.72 -6.35 -5.03
C LEU A 37 -3.73 -5.55 -5.89
N ASP A 38 -2.60 -5.11 -5.34
CA ASP A 38 -1.52 -4.47 -6.11
C ASP A 38 -1.01 -5.41 -7.21
N ASP A 39 -0.70 -6.67 -6.84
CA ASP A 39 -0.26 -7.69 -7.79
C ASP A 39 -1.30 -7.96 -8.89
N ALA A 40 -2.59 -8.06 -8.54
CA ALA A 40 -3.66 -8.23 -9.52
C ALA A 40 -3.80 -7.01 -10.44
N SER A 41 -3.64 -5.80 -9.91
CA SER A 41 -3.71 -4.55 -10.68
C SER A 41 -2.54 -4.36 -11.66
N ARG A 42 -1.40 -5.04 -11.41
CA ARG A 42 -0.23 -5.02 -12.30
C ARG A 42 -0.40 -5.85 -13.57
N THR A 43 -1.56 -6.46 -13.80
CA THR A 43 -1.84 -7.20 -15.04
C THR A 43 -1.52 -6.35 -16.29
N PRO A 44 -0.56 -6.76 -17.12
CA PRO A 44 0.04 -5.90 -18.16
C PRO A 44 -0.94 -5.49 -19.26
N GLY A 45 -1.85 -6.36 -19.69
CA GLY A 45 -2.72 -6.10 -20.84
C GLY A 45 -3.63 -4.88 -20.71
N ILE A 46 -4.17 -4.62 -19.51
CA ILE A 46 -5.01 -3.43 -19.27
C ILE A 46 -4.16 -2.16 -19.38
N ARG A 47 -2.92 -2.19 -18.87
CA ARG A 47 -2.02 -1.04 -18.95
C ARG A 47 -1.60 -0.77 -20.38
N GLU A 48 -1.25 -1.80 -21.15
CA GLU A 48 -0.84 -1.65 -22.55
C GLU A 48 -1.93 -1.02 -23.41
N GLN A 49 -3.18 -1.46 -23.27
CA GLN A 49 -4.31 -0.85 -23.95
C GLN A 49 -4.51 0.62 -23.53
N ARG A 50 -4.50 0.91 -22.22
CA ARG A 50 -4.60 2.29 -21.71
C ARG A 50 -3.47 3.18 -22.23
N LEU A 51 -2.24 2.67 -22.28
CA LEU A 51 -1.10 3.40 -22.82
C LEU A 51 -1.28 3.71 -24.31
N ALA A 52 -1.80 2.76 -25.09
CA ALA A 52 -2.08 2.98 -26.51
C ALA A 52 -3.18 4.04 -26.72
N GLU A 53 -4.27 3.98 -25.94
CA GLU A 53 -5.34 4.99 -25.96
C GLU A 53 -4.81 6.39 -25.61
N ILE A 54 -4.01 6.48 -24.54
CA ILE A 54 -3.40 7.74 -24.10
C ILE A 54 -2.48 8.31 -25.18
N LYS A 55 -1.62 7.47 -25.78
CA LYS A 55 -0.73 7.89 -26.86
C LYS A 55 -1.51 8.45 -28.05
N ALA A 56 -2.54 7.74 -28.49
CA ALA A 56 -3.40 8.19 -29.58
C ALA A 56 -4.08 9.54 -29.26
N ALA A 57 -4.55 9.73 -28.02
CA ALA A 57 -5.13 11.00 -27.60
C ALA A 57 -4.10 12.14 -27.56
N ILE A 58 -2.83 11.85 -27.20
CA ILE A 58 -1.74 12.84 -27.24
C ILE A 58 -1.43 13.23 -28.67
N GLU A 59 -1.30 12.26 -29.58
CA GLU A 59 -1.05 12.52 -31.01
C GLU A 59 -2.20 13.29 -31.67
N ALA A 60 -3.44 12.99 -31.29
CA ALA A 60 -4.63 13.73 -31.75
C ALA A 60 -4.77 15.12 -31.09
N GLY A 61 -3.96 15.45 -30.09
CA GLY A 61 -4.07 16.70 -29.34
C GLY A 61 -5.31 16.80 -28.45
N THR A 62 -6.01 15.69 -28.19
CA THR A 62 -7.25 15.63 -27.39
C THR A 62 -7.00 15.15 -25.96
N TYR A 63 -5.76 14.79 -25.63
CA TYR A 63 -5.39 14.38 -24.28
C TYR A 63 -5.56 15.51 -23.26
N GLU A 64 -5.16 16.72 -23.64
CA GLU A 64 -5.30 17.93 -22.86
C GLU A 64 -6.64 18.59 -23.17
N THR A 65 -7.48 18.72 -22.15
CA THR A 65 -8.75 19.46 -22.22
C THR A 65 -8.62 20.77 -21.45
N PRO A 66 -9.42 21.80 -21.78
CA PRO A 66 -9.41 23.07 -21.06
C PRO A 66 -9.59 22.87 -19.54
N GLU A 67 -10.51 21.99 -19.16
CA GLU A 67 -10.79 21.68 -17.75
C GLU A 67 -9.59 21.06 -17.02
N LYS A 68 -8.86 20.14 -17.67
CA LYS A 68 -7.64 19.55 -17.10
C LYS A 68 -6.55 20.58 -16.91
N LEU A 69 -6.39 21.49 -17.88
CA LEU A 69 -5.40 22.56 -17.82
C LEU A 69 -5.71 23.54 -16.69
N GLU A 70 -6.97 23.96 -16.54
CA GLU A 70 -7.37 24.84 -15.44
C GLU A 70 -7.16 24.19 -14.07
N LEU A 71 -7.49 22.89 -13.95
CA LEU A 71 -7.25 22.15 -12.72
C LEU A 71 -5.75 22.01 -12.41
N ALA A 72 -4.95 21.67 -13.43
CA ALA A 72 -3.50 21.54 -13.28
C ALA A 72 -2.85 22.88 -12.86
N LEU A 73 -3.30 23.98 -13.46
CA LEU A 73 -2.80 25.32 -13.12
C LEU A 73 -3.17 25.72 -11.69
N ASN A 74 -4.41 25.46 -11.26
CA ASN A 74 -4.82 25.71 -9.88
C ASN A 74 -3.98 24.90 -8.88
N ARG A 75 -3.82 23.60 -9.13
CA ARG A 75 -2.98 22.70 -8.29
C ARG A 75 -1.53 23.18 -8.21
N MET A 76 -0.96 23.62 -9.33
CA MET A 76 0.41 24.16 -9.38
C MET A 76 0.55 25.42 -8.52
N VAL A 77 -0.41 26.36 -8.61
CA VAL A 77 -0.42 27.59 -7.80
C VAL A 77 -0.65 27.27 -6.31
N GLU A 78 -1.49 26.30 -5.98
CA GLU A 78 -1.67 25.81 -4.60
C GLU A 78 -0.36 25.27 -4.03
N GLN A 79 0.36 24.45 -4.79
CA GLN A 79 1.64 23.88 -4.36
C GLN A 79 2.68 24.98 -4.08
N LEU A 80 2.85 25.94 -4.99
CA LEU A 80 3.77 27.08 -4.83
C LEU A 80 3.45 27.95 -3.61
N LYS A 81 2.19 28.04 -3.20
CA LYS A 81 1.77 28.78 -2.00
C LYS A 81 2.06 28.02 -0.71
N LEU A 82 2.14 26.69 -0.78
CA LEU A 82 2.38 25.82 0.37
C LEU A 82 3.88 25.70 0.69
N ASP A 83 4.74 25.91 -0.30
CA ASP A 83 6.20 25.90 -0.18
C ASP A 83 6.79 27.24 0.36
N GLN A 84 5.94 28.17 0.81
CA GLN A 84 6.28 29.50 1.33
C GLN A 84 5.78 29.69 2.77
#